data_AF-A0A7K3HJZ1-F1
#
_entry.id   AF-A0A7K3HJZ1-F1
#
_cell.length_a   1.000
_cell.length_b   1.000
_cell.length_c   1.000
_cell.angle_alpha   90.00
_cell.angle_beta   90.00
_cell.angle_gamma   90.00
#
_symmetry.space_group_name_H-M   'P 1'
#
loop_
_entity.id
_entity.type
_entity.pdbx_description
1 polymer ?
#
loop_
_entity_poly.entity_id
_entity_poly.type
_entity_poly.pdbx_seq_one_letter_code
_entity_poly.pdbx_strand_id
1 'polypeptide(L)'
;VCGTGALLAPAVDVAGLWALPAFCLPLLPALYAYRRYEDVRATCRQTIASLARATEIAGCVPAGHAHRVAALSRDVGRELGLSGPELDVVEYAALLHDVGRLSLPDPAPGGAGELPAEDRR
;
A
#
# COMPACT_ATOMS: atom_id res chain seq x y z
N VAL A 1 18.01 -19.68 15.25
CA VAL A 1 17.35 -20.85 14.60
C VAL A 1 17.41 -22.13 15.47
N CYS A 2 18.12 -22.15 16.61
CA CYS A 2 18.26 -23.36 17.46
C CYS A 2 17.09 -23.65 18.43
N GLY A 3 16.06 -22.79 18.52
CA GLY A 3 14.99 -22.94 19.52
C GLY A 3 13.81 -23.83 19.10
N THR A 4 13.54 -23.94 17.80
CA THR A 4 12.37 -24.71 17.31
C THR A 4 12.62 -26.22 17.29
N GLY A 5 13.88 -26.67 17.17
CA GLY A 5 14.22 -28.09 17.16
C GLY A 5 14.03 -28.80 18.51
N ALA A 6 14.26 -28.10 19.63
CA ALA A 6 14.19 -28.68 20.97
C ALA A 6 12.76 -28.96 21.45
N LEU A 7 11.77 -28.25 20.92
CA LEU A 7 10.34 -28.46 21.24
C LEU A 7 9.70 -29.57 20.38
N LEU A 8 10.21 -29.79 19.17
CA LEU A 8 9.69 -30.81 18.26
C LEU A 8 10.06 -32.23 18.70
N ALA A 9 11.23 -32.44 19.29
CA ALA A 9 11.71 -33.76 19.72
C ALA A 9 10.76 -34.48 20.71
N PRO A 10 10.35 -33.89 21.85
CA PRO A 10 9.42 -34.54 22.77
C PRO A 10 7.97 -34.59 22.23
N ALA A 11 7.60 -33.68 21.32
CA ALA A 11 6.28 -33.68 20.69
C ALA A 11 6.09 -34.84 19.70
N VAL A 12 7.15 -35.23 18.99
CA VAL A 12 7.16 -36.41 18.11
C VAL A 12 7.16 -37.71 18.92
N ASP A 13 7.82 -37.75 20.07
CA ASP A 13 7.80 -38.92 20.97
C ASP A 13 6.42 -39.16 21.63
N VAL A 14 5.68 -38.09 21.93
CA VAL A 14 4.35 -38.20 22.58
C VAL A 14 3.20 -38.33 21.56
N ALA A 15 3.27 -37.64 20.43
CA ALA A 15 2.18 -37.60 19.45
C ALA A 15 2.44 -38.46 18.19
N GLY A 16 3.66 -38.91 17.94
CA GLY A 16 4.02 -39.66 16.74
C GLY A 16 3.59 -38.93 15.47
N LEU A 17 2.90 -39.65 14.58
CA LEU A 17 2.39 -39.09 13.32
C LEU A 17 1.36 -37.95 13.52
N TRP A 18 0.76 -37.81 14.70
CA TRP A 18 -0.21 -36.75 15.01
C TRP A 18 0.42 -35.37 15.24
N ALA A 19 1.75 -35.29 15.42
CA ALA A 19 2.45 -34.00 15.43
C ALA A 19 2.29 -33.26 14.09
N LEU A 20 2.23 -33.98 12.97
CA LEU A 20 2.06 -33.38 11.64
C LEU A 20 0.73 -32.63 11.49
N PRO A 21 -0.46 -33.24 11.70
CA PRO A 21 -1.71 -32.50 11.65
C PRO A 21 -1.79 -31.45 12.77
N ALA A 22 -1.25 -31.69 13.97
CA ALA A 22 -1.27 -30.70 15.04
C ALA A 22 -0.54 -29.39 14.70
N PHE A 23 0.56 -29.46 13.95
CA PHE A 23 1.28 -28.28 13.46
C PHE A 23 0.74 -27.76 12.12
N CYS A 24 0.41 -28.64 11.17
CA CYS A 24 -0.07 -28.24 9.85
C CYS A 24 -1.47 -27.61 9.89
N LEU A 25 -2.38 -28.14 10.72
CA LEU A 25 -3.77 -27.68 10.78
C LEU A 25 -3.90 -26.18 11.13
N PRO A 26 -3.16 -25.61 12.11
CA PRO A 26 -3.15 -24.17 12.36
C PRO A 26 -2.25 -23.37 11.41
N LEU A 27 -1.14 -23.94 10.90
CA LEU A 27 -0.24 -23.22 9.98
C LEU A 27 -0.82 -23.02 8.58
N LEU A 28 -1.53 -24.02 8.04
CA LEU A 28 -2.10 -23.95 6.70
C LEU A 28 -3.05 -22.76 6.50
N PRO A 29 -4.06 -22.52 7.36
CA PRO A 29 -4.92 -21.35 7.24
C PRO A 29 -4.16 -20.05 7.50
N ALA A 30 -3.15 -20.05 8.38
CA ALA A 30 -2.31 -18.86 8.61
C ALA A 30 -1.51 -18.48 7.36
N LEU A 31 -0.88 -19.45 6.69
CA LEU A 31 -0.15 -19.25 5.43
C LEU A 31 -1.09 -18.87 4.28
N TYR A 32 -2.28 -19.48 4.22
CA TYR A 32 -3.30 -19.13 3.24
C TYR A 32 -3.80 -17.70 3.44
N ALA A 33 -4.13 -17.31 4.67
CA ALA A 33 -4.56 -15.97 5.03
C ALA A 33 -3.47 -14.95 4.69
N TYR A 34 -2.20 -15.25 4.99
CA TYR A 34 -1.08 -14.38 4.65
C TYR A 34 -0.93 -14.17 3.15
N ARG A 35 -1.02 -15.23 2.34
CA ARG A 35 -0.99 -15.12 0.86
C ARG A 35 -2.16 -14.30 0.34
N ARG A 36 -3.37 -14.56 0.85
CA ARG A 36 -4.56 -13.81 0.46
C ARG A 36 -4.49 -12.34 0.84
N TYR A 37 -3.86 -12.03 1.97
CA TYR A 37 -3.63 -10.66 2.39
C TYR A 37 -2.74 -9.90 1.40
N GLU A 38 -1.66 -10.51 0.93
CA GLU A 38 -0.80 -9.92 -0.11
C GLU A 38 -1.56 -9.72 -1.44
N ASP A 39 -2.37 -10.69 -1.88
CA ASP A 39 -3.18 -10.56 -3.10
C ASP A 39 -4.18 -9.39 -3.02
N VAL A 40 -4.86 -9.25 -1.87
CA VAL A 40 -5.79 -8.13 -1.61
C VAL A 40 -5.06 -6.80 -1.63
N ARG A 41 -3.88 -6.74 -1.00
CA ARG A 41 -3.06 -5.52 -0.96
C ARG A 41 -2.56 -5.12 -2.35
N ALA A 42 -2.12 -6.08 -3.16
CA ALA A 42 -1.70 -5.83 -4.54
C ALA A 42 -2.87 -5.30 -5.39
N THR A 43 -4.06 -5.90 -5.25
CA THR A 43 -5.26 -5.44 -5.95
C THR A 43 -5.65 -4.02 -5.54
N CYS A 44 -5.64 -3.74 -4.23
CA CYS A 44 -5.94 -2.40 -3.70
C CYS A 44 -4.96 -1.34 -4.25
N ARG A 45 -3.66 -1.64 -4.29
CA ARG A 45 -2.64 -0.77 -4.91
C ARG A 45 -2.97 -0.48 -6.38
N GLN A 46 -3.35 -1.50 -7.14
CA GLN A 46 -3.69 -1.34 -8.55
C GLN A 46 -4.96 -0.49 -8.74
N THR A 47 -5.98 -0.68 -7.91
CA THR A 47 -7.19 0.17 -7.92
C THR A 47 -6.84 1.62 -7.62
N ILE A 48 -6.04 1.88 -6.59
CA ILE A 48 -5.58 3.23 -6.22
C ILE A 48 -4.81 3.88 -7.37
N ALA A 49 -3.86 3.17 -7.98
CA ALA A 49 -3.11 3.66 -9.13
C ALA A 49 -4.01 3.94 -10.35
N SER A 50 -5.08 3.16 -10.52
CA SER A 50 -6.05 3.35 -11.60
C SER A 50 -6.91 4.60 -11.37
N LEU A 51 -7.33 4.86 -10.12
CA LEU A 51 -8.03 6.08 -9.73
C LEU A 51 -7.15 7.32 -9.91
N ALA A 52 -5.89 7.24 -9.49
CA ALA A 52 -4.91 8.31 -9.70
C ALA A 52 -4.69 8.59 -11.20
N ARG A 53 -4.65 7.55 -12.05
CA ARG A 53 -4.57 7.74 -13.50
C ARG A 53 -5.85 8.36 -14.08
N ALA A 54 -7.01 8.09 -13.49
CA ALA A 54 -8.27 8.69 -13.95
C ALA A 54 -8.26 10.21 -13.78
N THR A 55 -7.67 10.76 -12.71
CA THR A 55 -7.53 12.22 -12.52
C THR A 55 -6.60 12.85 -13.56
N GLU A 56 -5.53 12.13 -13.95
CA GLU A 56 -4.63 12.55 -15.04
C GLU A 56 -5.36 12.57 -16.39
N ILE A 57 -6.12 11.53 -16.71
CA ILE A 57 -6.90 11.43 -17.96
C ILE A 57 -8.00 12.50 -18.02
N ALA A 58 -8.63 12.81 -16.90
CA ALA A 58 -9.62 13.87 -16.79
C ALA A 58 -9.02 15.29 -16.93
N GLY A 59 -7.69 15.41 -17.05
CA GLY A 59 -7.00 16.68 -17.18
C GLY A 59 -6.91 17.47 -15.86
N CYS A 60 -7.29 16.86 -14.73
CA CYS A 60 -7.22 17.53 -13.43
C CYS A 60 -5.77 17.81 -13.03
N VAL A 61 -4.85 16.89 -13.36
CA VAL A 61 -3.43 16.98 -13.03
C VAL A 61 -2.54 16.48 -14.17
N PRO A 62 -1.27 16.91 -14.24
CA PRO A 62 -0.34 16.44 -15.27
C PRO A 62 -0.07 14.93 -15.17
N ALA A 63 0.25 14.30 -16.30
CA ALA A 63 0.59 12.88 -16.35
C ALA A 63 1.76 12.52 -15.42
N GLY A 64 1.61 11.41 -14.69
CA GLY A 64 2.55 10.92 -13.70
C GLY A 64 2.72 11.83 -12.47
N HIS A 65 1.91 12.88 -12.29
CA HIS A 65 1.99 13.77 -11.14
C HIS A 65 1.79 13.01 -9.83
N ALA A 66 0.71 12.23 -9.74
CA ALA A 66 0.38 11.47 -8.54
C ALA A 66 1.52 10.50 -8.17
N HIS A 67 2.13 9.84 -9.17
CA HIS A 67 3.23 8.90 -8.93
C HIS A 67 4.51 9.60 -8.44
N ARG A 68 4.84 10.79 -8.99
CA ARG A 68 5.98 11.59 -8.52
C ARG A 68 5.77 12.10 -7.09
N VAL A 69 4.58 12.58 -6.77
CA VAL A 69 4.22 13.05 -5.42
C VAL A 69 4.25 11.91 -4.42
N ALA A 70 3.76 10.72 -4.80
CA ALA A 70 3.81 9.52 -3.96
C ALA A 70 5.24 9.06 -3.68
N ALA A 71 6.11 9.04 -4.71
CA ALA A 71 7.51 8.71 -4.54
C ALA A 71 8.23 9.69 -3.59
N LEU A 72 8.06 11.00 -3.82
CA LEU A 72 8.66 12.02 -2.97
C LEU A 72 8.15 11.94 -1.52
N SER A 73 6.84 11.79 -1.34
CA SER A 73 6.23 11.65 -0.01
C SER A 73 6.76 10.42 0.73
N ARG A 74 6.97 9.31 0.03
CA ARG A 74 7.55 8.09 0.60
C ARG A 74 9.02 8.28 0.98
N ASP A 75 9.80 9.00 0.17
CA ASP A 75 11.20 9.30 0.47
C ASP A 75 11.33 10.21 1.69
N VAL A 76 10.53 11.28 1.77
CA VAL A 76 10.44 12.16 2.94
C VAL A 76 10.01 11.36 4.18
N GLY A 77 8.98 10.52 4.05
CA GLY A 77 8.52 9.67 5.15
C GLY A 77 9.61 8.72 5.67
N ARG A 78 10.46 8.21 4.77
CA ARG A 78 11.59 7.34 5.14
C ARG A 78 12.64 8.11 5.93
N GLU A 79 12.95 9.34 5.53
CA GLU A 79 13.88 10.22 6.25
C GLU A 79 13.35 10.60 7.65
N LEU A 80 12.02 10.71 7.79
CA LEU A 80 11.36 10.95 9.07
C LEU A 80 11.25 9.69 9.97
N GLY A 81 11.73 8.53 9.50
CA GLY A 81 11.75 7.31 10.28
C GLY A 81 10.41 6.56 10.34
N LEU A 82 9.50 6.79 9.39
CA LEU A 82 8.24 6.04 9.30
C LEU A 82 8.48 4.55 9.04
N SER A 83 7.66 3.71 9.66
CA SER A 83 7.65 2.27 9.46
C SER A 83 7.08 1.89 8.08
N GLY A 84 7.36 0.67 7.61
CA GLY A 84 6.85 0.16 6.33
C GLY A 84 5.34 0.36 6.13
N PRO A 85 4.48 -0.01 7.10
CA PRO A 85 3.03 0.24 7.01
C PRO A 85 2.66 1.73 6.91
N GLU A 86 3.35 2.59 7.65
CA GLU A 86 3.11 4.05 7.60
C GLU A 86 3.52 4.64 6.25
N LEU A 87 4.63 4.18 5.67
CA LEU A 87 5.07 4.58 4.34
C LEU A 87 4.05 4.22 3.26
N ASP A 88 3.41 3.04 3.36
CA ASP A 88 2.36 2.66 2.40
C ASP A 88 1.12 3.54 2.54
N VAL A 89 0.76 3.93 3.77
CA VAL A 89 -0.36 4.86 4.00
C VAL A 89 -0.06 6.21 3.37
N VAL A 90 1.15 6.75 3.57
CA VAL A 90 1.58 8.02 2.96
C VAL A 90 1.57 7.93 1.43
N GLU A 91 2.09 6.84 0.86
CA GLU A 91 2.09 6.60 -0.58
C GLU A 91 0.65 6.57 -1.15
N TYR A 92 -0.27 5.85 -0.50
CA TYR A 92 -1.66 5.77 -0.96
C TYR A 92 -2.40 7.11 -0.82
N ALA A 93 -2.17 7.83 0.27
CA ALA A 93 -2.71 9.17 0.46
C ALA A 93 -2.22 10.12 -0.64
N ALA A 94 -0.94 10.08 -0.96
CA ALA A 94 -0.35 10.87 -2.04
C ALA A 94 -0.85 10.45 -3.43
N LEU A 95 -1.16 9.18 -3.68
CA LEU A 95 -1.79 8.78 -4.95
C LEU A 95 -3.23 9.29 -5.09
N LEU A 96 -3.98 9.34 -3.99
CA LEU A 96 -5.41 9.68 -4.01
C LEU A 96 -5.72 11.15 -3.72
N HIS A 97 -4.76 11.98 -3.31
CA HIS A 97 -5.05 13.33 -2.81
C HIS A 97 -5.86 14.21 -3.80
N ASP A 98 -5.66 14.02 -5.11
CA ASP A 98 -6.39 14.75 -6.16
C ASP A 98 -7.70 14.06 -6.62
N VAL A 99 -8.06 12.88 -6.10
CA VAL A 99 -9.22 12.12 -6.60
C VAL A 99 -10.53 12.90 -6.49
N GLY A 100 -10.64 13.77 -5.49
CA GLY A 100 -11.82 14.64 -5.29
C GLY A 100 -12.05 15.64 -6.42
N ARG A 101 -11.03 15.96 -7.22
CA ARG A 101 -11.16 16.88 -8.36
C ARG A 101 -12.05 16.33 -9.48
N LEU A 102 -12.25 15.01 -9.54
CA LEU A 102 -13.17 14.37 -10.49
C LEU A 102 -14.64 14.75 -10.26
N SER A 103 -14.99 15.21 -9.06
CA SER A 103 -16.36 15.61 -8.73
C SER A 103 -16.66 17.08 -9.06
N LEU A 104 -15.67 17.85 -9.53
CA LEU A 104 -15.83 19.26 -9.85
C LEU A 104 -16.39 19.43 -11.28
N PRO A 105 -17.38 20.34 -11.49
CA PRO A 105 -17.96 20.59 -12.82
C PRO A 105 -16.97 21.22 -13.81
N ASP A 106 -16.00 21.96 -13.30
CA ASP A 106 -14.91 22.58 -14.07
C ASP A 106 -13.59 22.36 -13.31
N PRO A 107 -12.92 21.22 -13.53
CA PRO A 107 -11.61 20.98 -12.94
C PRO A 107 -10.60 21.88 -13.67
N ALA A 108 -10.43 23.12 -13.19
CA ALA A 108 -9.47 24.06 -13.75
C ALA A 108 -8.10 23.38 -13.96
N PRO A 109 -7.49 23.47 -15.16
CA PRO A 109 -6.15 22.96 -15.39
C PRO A 109 -5.19 23.83 -14.59
N GLY A 110 -4.42 23.20 -13.71
CA GLY A 110 -3.63 23.90 -12.69
C GLY A 110 -4.25 23.72 -11.32
N GLY A 111 -3.55 23.01 -10.43
CA GLY A 111 -3.96 22.94 -9.03
C GLY A 111 -3.98 24.34 -8.41
N ALA A 112 -4.45 24.44 -7.16
CA ALA A 112 -4.52 25.67 -6.36
C ALA A 112 -3.17 26.41 -6.11
N GLY A 113 -2.12 26.09 -6.86
CA GLY A 113 -0.81 26.75 -6.88
C GLY A 113 -0.48 27.50 -8.19
N GLU A 114 -1.28 27.42 -9.25
CA GLU A 114 -1.20 28.40 -10.33
C GLU A 114 -2.01 29.62 -9.90
N LEU A 115 -1.32 30.58 -9.29
CA LEU A 115 -1.83 31.95 -9.22
C LEU A 115 -2.14 32.38 -10.66
N PRO A 116 -3.35 32.83 -10.97
CA PRO A 116 -3.63 33.42 -12.27
C PRO A 116 -2.59 34.52 -12.52
N ALA A 117 -2.08 34.60 -13.75
CA ALA A 117 -0.92 35.41 -14.13
C ALA A 117 -1.03 36.93 -13.83
N GLU A 118 -2.17 37.35 -13.31
CA GLU A 118 -2.58 38.69 -12.94
C GLU A 118 -2.05 39.16 -11.58
N ASP A 119 -1.59 38.25 -10.70
CA ASP A 119 -0.99 38.60 -9.39
C ASP A 119 0.56 38.61 -9.38
N ARG A 120 1.21 38.52 -10.56
CA ARG A 120 2.68 38.64 -10.70
C ARG A 120 3.08 40.09 -11.02
N ARG A 121 2.84 41.02 -10.10
CA ARG A 121 3.35 42.40 -10.19
C ARG A 121 4.13 42.80 -8.95
#